data_AF-Q59Z18-F1
#
_entry.id   AF-Q59Z18-F1
#
_cell.length_a   1.000
_cell.length_b   1.000
_cell.length_c   1.000
_cell.angle_alpha   90.00
_cell.angle_beta   90.00
_cell.angle_gamma   90.00
#
_symmetry.space_group_name_H-M   'P 1'
#
loop_
_entity.id
_entity.type
_entity.pdbx_description
1 polymer ?
#
loop_
_entity_poly.entity_id
_entity_poly.type
_entity_poly.pdbx_seq_one_letter_code
_entity_poly.pdbx_strand_id
1 'polypeptide(L)'
;MIAPNTNAPVVAEMSDETITENTIAVNSQHKNMRLFFVLNTLVQHLHDFAREVRLTTEEWEEGIKFLTECGHITTDIRQEFVLLSDVLGFSVLVDSISHPKPDNATSGTLLGPFHTHDAEVKENGETIVSEGKGEPLLIEGKLTDTKGNPISDATIDLWHCDKDGFYDTQYEDREKADLRGIIKTGKDGSFAIKASKPVPYPIPSDGPVGKLLKRINRHPYRPAHIHFIIEKPGYDKLITALYEKGDPYETSDAVFGVKSKLLYTLGKVGMEKSKQYNMSPDDWYLNWDFKIITDKESRELVYEKNKKAIGLNSNLVLNKNGLPEMAPLD
;
A
#
# COMPACT_ATOMS: atom_id res chain seq x y z
N MET A 1 -37.45 -14.30 -7.47
CA MET A 1 -37.06 -13.91 -8.84
C MET A 1 -37.27 -12.42 -8.97
N ILE A 2 -36.26 -11.67 -9.40
CA ILE A 2 -36.44 -10.27 -9.80
C ILE A 2 -37.10 -10.30 -11.18
N ALA A 3 -38.22 -9.61 -11.36
CA ALA A 3 -38.87 -9.51 -12.66
C ALA A 3 -37.91 -8.82 -13.66
N PRO A 4 -37.81 -9.29 -14.91
CA PRO A 4 -36.92 -8.69 -15.90
C PRO A 4 -37.29 -7.22 -16.14
N ASN A 5 -36.28 -6.35 -16.20
CA ASN A 5 -36.47 -4.94 -16.53
C ASN A 5 -36.93 -4.83 -17.99
N THR A 6 -38.18 -4.44 -18.22
CA THR A 6 -38.74 -4.31 -19.57
C THR A 6 -38.24 -3.08 -20.33
N ASN A 7 -37.54 -2.17 -19.65
CA ASN A 7 -36.97 -0.94 -20.23
C ASN A 7 -35.46 -1.08 -20.52
N ALA A 8 -34.95 -2.30 -20.67
CA ALA A 8 -33.55 -2.51 -21.03
C ALA A 8 -33.24 -1.91 -22.41
N PRO A 9 -32.02 -1.39 -22.64
CA PRO A 9 -31.61 -0.91 -23.95
C PRO A 9 -31.76 -1.99 -25.01
N VAL A 10 -32.30 -1.62 -26.18
CA VAL A 10 -32.31 -2.49 -27.35
C VAL A 10 -30.95 -2.39 -28.01
N VAL A 11 -30.11 -3.39 -27.79
CA VAL A 11 -28.80 -3.53 -28.46
C VAL A 11 -28.91 -4.60 -29.54
N ALA A 12 -28.40 -4.30 -30.73
CA ALA A 12 -28.33 -5.21 -31.88
C ALA A 12 -26.93 -5.13 -32.50
N GLU A 13 -26.54 -6.16 -33.25
CA GLU A 13 -25.22 -6.32 -33.90
C GLU A 13 -24.04 -6.32 -32.91
N MET A 14 -23.31 -7.44 -32.84
CA MET A 14 -22.13 -7.58 -31.97
C MET A 14 -20.88 -7.75 -32.84
N SER A 15 -20.21 -6.63 -33.12
CA SER A 15 -18.91 -6.60 -33.80
C SER A 15 -17.85 -5.92 -32.92
N ASP A 16 -16.61 -5.92 -33.36
CA ASP A 16 -15.52 -5.21 -32.67
C ASP A 16 -15.74 -3.69 -32.63
N GLU A 17 -16.51 -3.13 -33.57
CA GLU A 17 -16.91 -1.72 -33.55
C GLU A 17 -18.08 -1.42 -32.58
N THR A 18 -19.09 -2.31 -32.49
CA THR A 18 -20.32 -2.01 -31.72
C THR A 18 -20.31 -2.51 -30.28
N ILE A 19 -19.49 -3.51 -29.95
CA ILE A 19 -19.57 -4.23 -28.66
C ILE A 19 -19.33 -3.32 -27.46
N THR A 20 -18.49 -2.29 -27.59
CA THR A 20 -18.15 -1.38 -26.49
C THR A 20 -19.36 -0.54 -26.08
N GLU A 21 -19.98 0.15 -27.04
CA GLU A 21 -21.17 0.97 -26.80
C GLU A 21 -22.35 0.13 -26.30
N ASN A 22 -22.56 -1.05 -26.90
CA ASN A 22 -23.61 -1.99 -26.49
C ASN A 22 -23.42 -2.47 -25.04
N THR A 23 -22.18 -2.82 -24.65
CA THR A 23 -21.86 -3.27 -23.29
C THR A 23 -22.07 -2.15 -22.26
N ILE A 24 -21.64 -0.93 -22.60
CA ILE A 24 -21.86 0.25 -21.76
C ILE A 24 -23.36 0.47 -21.56
N ALA A 25 -24.15 0.48 -22.64
CA ALA A 25 -25.60 0.68 -22.58
C ALA A 25 -26.26 -0.36 -21.65
N VAL A 26 -25.96 -1.64 -21.81
CA VAL A 26 -26.52 -2.73 -20.99
C VAL A 26 -26.18 -2.56 -19.51
N ASN A 27 -24.94 -2.16 -19.18
CA ASN A 27 -24.48 -1.97 -17.80
C ASN A 27 -25.02 -0.69 -17.14
N SER A 28 -25.68 0.19 -17.91
CA SER A 28 -26.10 1.53 -17.48
C SER A 28 -27.50 1.62 -16.84
N GLN A 29 -28.17 0.50 -16.60
CA GLN A 29 -29.57 0.45 -16.15
C GLN A 29 -29.79 0.84 -14.67
N HIS A 30 -28.72 1.17 -13.94
CA HIS A 30 -28.75 1.52 -12.52
C HIS A 30 -28.55 3.03 -12.29
N LYS A 31 -28.93 3.54 -11.10
CA LYS A 31 -28.87 4.99 -10.78
C LYS A 31 -27.56 5.47 -10.12
N ASN A 32 -26.61 4.59 -9.86
CA ASN A 32 -25.35 4.97 -9.21
C ASN A 32 -24.37 5.58 -10.23
N MET A 33 -24.24 6.91 -10.24
CA MET A 33 -23.40 7.64 -11.21
C MET A 33 -21.91 7.34 -11.06
N ARG A 34 -21.41 7.12 -9.83
CA ARG A 34 -20.02 6.71 -9.62
C ARG A 34 -19.77 5.32 -10.17
N LEU A 35 -20.67 4.36 -9.91
CA LEU A 35 -20.55 3.01 -10.44
C LEU A 35 -20.64 3.02 -11.98
N PHE A 36 -21.56 3.83 -12.53
CA PHE A 36 -21.70 4.02 -13.97
C PHE A 36 -20.36 4.47 -14.56
N PHE A 37 -19.77 5.51 -13.98
CA PHE A 37 -18.50 6.05 -14.44
C PHE A 37 -17.38 5.00 -14.37
N VAL A 38 -17.25 4.29 -13.24
CA VAL A 38 -16.23 3.24 -13.07
C VAL A 38 -16.40 2.11 -14.09
N LEU A 39 -17.61 1.57 -14.24
CA LEU A 39 -17.86 0.45 -15.16
C LEU A 39 -17.70 0.87 -16.62
N ASN A 40 -18.22 2.05 -16.99
CA ASN A 40 -18.08 2.60 -18.33
C ASN A 40 -16.59 2.74 -18.72
N THR A 41 -15.81 3.41 -17.87
CA THR A 41 -14.38 3.61 -18.10
C THR A 41 -13.59 2.29 -18.09
N LEU A 42 -13.96 1.33 -17.23
CA LEU A 42 -13.35 0.00 -17.23
C LEU A 42 -13.60 -0.75 -18.54
N VAL A 43 -14.86 -0.84 -19.00
CA VAL A 43 -15.22 -1.52 -20.25
C VAL A 43 -14.49 -0.88 -21.43
N GLN A 44 -14.49 0.45 -21.50
CA GLN A 44 -13.80 1.19 -22.53
C GLN A 44 -12.31 0.82 -22.59
N HIS A 45 -11.59 0.96 -21.46
CA HIS A 45 -10.16 0.65 -21.43
C HIS A 45 -9.85 -0.83 -21.67
N LEU A 46 -10.69 -1.76 -21.18
CA LEU A 46 -10.50 -3.19 -21.39
C LEU A 46 -10.64 -3.56 -22.88
N HIS A 47 -11.67 -3.02 -23.55
CA HIS A 47 -11.87 -3.25 -24.98
C HIS A 47 -10.80 -2.53 -25.82
N ASP A 48 -10.39 -1.32 -25.41
CA ASP A 48 -9.30 -0.59 -26.04
C ASP A 48 -7.99 -1.38 -25.98
N PHE A 49 -7.65 -1.94 -24.82
CA PHE A 49 -6.49 -2.81 -24.65
C PHE A 49 -6.53 -3.99 -25.64
N ALA A 50 -7.66 -4.71 -25.71
CA ALA A 50 -7.80 -5.85 -26.62
C ALA A 50 -7.63 -5.45 -28.10
N ARG A 51 -8.19 -4.31 -28.50
CA ARG A 51 -8.04 -3.77 -29.87
C ARG A 51 -6.63 -3.28 -30.17
N GLU A 52 -5.98 -2.63 -29.21
CA GLU A 52 -4.62 -2.10 -29.34
C GLU A 52 -3.61 -3.22 -29.55
N VAL A 53 -3.65 -4.25 -28.70
CA VAL A 53 -2.71 -5.39 -28.78
C VAL A 53 -3.12 -6.45 -29.78
N ARG A 54 -4.34 -6.35 -30.35
CA ARG A 54 -4.96 -7.37 -31.21
C ARG A 54 -4.93 -8.74 -30.55
N LEU A 55 -5.41 -8.78 -29.30
CA LEU A 55 -5.39 -9.96 -28.45
C LEU A 55 -6.02 -11.16 -29.17
N THR A 56 -5.26 -12.24 -29.33
CA THR A 56 -5.78 -13.46 -29.97
C THR A 56 -6.57 -14.31 -28.97
N THR A 57 -7.37 -15.25 -29.49
CA THR A 57 -8.09 -16.22 -28.66
C THR A 57 -7.14 -17.01 -27.77
N GLU A 58 -6.00 -17.45 -28.30
CA GLU A 58 -5.01 -18.24 -27.56
C GLU A 58 -4.34 -17.43 -26.44
N GLU A 59 -4.00 -16.17 -26.70
CA GLU A 59 -3.44 -15.26 -25.69
C GLU A 59 -4.46 -14.94 -24.60
N TRP A 60 -5.71 -14.70 -25.00
CA TRP A 60 -6.82 -14.51 -24.08
C TRP A 60 -7.03 -15.75 -23.19
N GLU A 61 -7.04 -16.95 -23.76
CA GLU A 61 -7.18 -18.21 -23.02
C GLU A 61 -6.04 -18.42 -22.01
N GLU A 62 -4.80 -18.13 -22.38
CA GLU A 62 -3.65 -18.20 -21.46
C GLU A 62 -3.77 -17.15 -20.34
N GLY A 63 -4.25 -15.95 -20.65
CA GLY A 63 -4.57 -14.92 -19.66
C GLY A 63 -5.66 -15.36 -18.67
N ILE A 64 -6.74 -15.97 -19.17
CA ILE A 64 -7.81 -16.52 -18.32
C ILE A 64 -7.27 -17.66 -17.44
N LYS A 65 -6.45 -18.55 -17.99
CA LYS A 65 -5.79 -19.61 -17.22
C LYS A 65 -4.90 -19.03 -16.12
N PHE A 66 -4.08 -18.03 -16.43
CA PHE A 66 -3.24 -17.36 -15.45
C PHE A 66 -4.06 -16.77 -14.28
N LEU A 67 -5.13 -16.03 -14.59
CA LEU A 67 -6.03 -15.48 -13.56
C LEU A 67 -6.75 -16.57 -12.76
N THR A 68 -7.09 -17.69 -13.41
CA THR A 68 -7.68 -18.86 -12.75
C THR A 68 -6.70 -19.51 -11.77
N GLU A 69 -5.43 -19.65 -12.15
CA GLU A 69 -4.38 -20.14 -11.24
C GLU A 69 -4.18 -19.20 -10.03
N CYS A 70 -4.23 -17.87 -10.24
CA CYS A 70 -4.21 -16.91 -9.13
C CYS A 70 -5.39 -17.09 -8.18
N GLY A 71 -6.57 -17.38 -8.71
CA GLY A 71 -7.76 -17.70 -7.92
C GLY A 71 -7.60 -18.96 -7.09
N HIS A 72 -7.04 -20.03 -7.66
CA HIS A 72 -6.87 -21.32 -6.96
C HIS A 72 -5.91 -21.28 -5.77
N ILE A 73 -4.88 -20.44 -5.82
CA ILE A 73 -3.89 -20.32 -4.74
C ILE A 73 -4.27 -19.26 -3.70
N THR A 74 -5.26 -18.41 -3.99
CA THR A 74 -5.72 -17.38 -3.07
C THR A 74 -6.50 -18.01 -1.90
N THR A 75 -6.16 -17.60 -0.68
CA THR A 75 -6.81 -17.97 0.58
C THR A 75 -7.05 -16.72 1.44
N ASP A 76 -7.70 -16.86 2.59
CA ASP A 76 -7.93 -15.75 3.53
C ASP A 76 -6.62 -15.10 4.04
N ILE A 77 -5.53 -15.87 4.07
CA ILE A 77 -4.20 -15.42 4.52
C ILE A 77 -3.18 -15.24 3.38
N ARG A 78 -3.53 -15.66 2.15
CA ARG A 78 -2.67 -15.54 0.95
C ARG A 78 -3.46 -14.90 -0.19
N GLN A 79 -3.15 -13.66 -0.55
CA GLN A 79 -3.88 -12.91 -1.57
C GLN A 79 -3.06 -12.75 -2.86
N GLU A 80 -3.14 -13.72 -3.77
CA GLU A 80 -2.35 -13.71 -5.01
C GLU A 80 -2.81 -12.60 -5.98
N PHE A 81 -4.09 -12.21 -5.97
CA PHE A 81 -4.58 -11.07 -6.76
C PHE A 81 -4.02 -9.72 -6.25
N VAL A 82 -3.84 -9.58 -4.94
CA VAL A 82 -3.18 -8.40 -4.37
C VAL A 82 -1.71 -8.39 -4.80
N LEU A 83 -1.04 -9.54 -4.74
CA LEU A 83 0.34 -9.66 -5.22
C LEU A 83 0.47 -9.34 -6.71
N LEU A 84 -0.49 -9.77 -7.55
CA LEU A 84 -0.55 -9.42 -8.96
C LEU A 84 -0.70 -7.90 -9.15
N SER A 85 -1.60 -7.27 -8.39
CA SER A 85 -1.77 -5.81 -8.37
C SER A 85 -0.48 -5.09 -7.97
N ASP A 86 0.24 -5.60 -6.98
CA ASP A 86 1.50 -5.05 -6.48
C ASP A 86 2.59 -5.08 -7.55
N VAL A 87 2.81 -6.25 -8.19
CA VAL A 87 3.89 -6.41 -9.18
C VAL A 87 3.60 -5.71 -10.52
N LEU A 88 2.34 -5.33 -10.76
CA LEU A 88 1.93 -4.48 -11.88
C LEU A 88 1.94 -2.98 -11.53
N GLY A 89 2.28 -2.62 -10.29
CA GLY A 89 2.31 -1.23 -9.81
C GLY A 89 0.93 -0.62 -9.57
N PHE A 90 -0.14 -1.41 -9.68
CA PHE A 90 -1.51 -0.92 -9.56
C PHE A 90 -1.85 -0.53 -8.11
N SER A 91 -1.41 -1.33 -7.13
CA SER A 91 -1.64 -1.01 -5.71
C SER A 91 -1.02 0.32 -5.30
N VAL A 92 0.22 0.59 -5.75
CA VAL A 92 0.93 1.85 -5.43
C VAL A 92 0.25 3.04 -6.08
N LEU A 93 -0.28 2.86 -7.30
CA LEU A 93 -1.05 3.88 -7.99
C LEU A 93 -2.36 4.19 -7.23
N VAL A 94 -3.12 3.17 -6.84
CA VAL A 94 -4.36 3.33 -6.07
C VAL A 94 -4.08 4.01 -4.73
N ASP A 95 -3.05 3.60 -4.00
CA ASP A 95 -2.63 4.24 -2.74
C ASP A 95 -2.27 5.72 -2.95
N SER A 96 -1.48 6.02 -3.99
CA SER A 96 -1.04 7.39 -4.29
C SER A 96 -2.19 8.33 -4.67
N ILE A 97 -3.25 7.80 -5.29
CA ILE A 97 -4.49 8.53 -5.61
C ILE A 97 -5.34 8.71 -4.36
N SER A 98 -5.45 7.66 -3.53
CA SER A 98 -6.38 7.62 -2.39
C SER A 98 -5.85 8.37 -1.17
N HIS A 99 -4.53 8.37 -0.95
CA HIS A 99 -3.89 8.93 0.24
C HIS A 99 -2.77 9.94 -0.09
N PRO A 100 -3.03 10.95 -0.94
CA PRO A 100 -2.02 11.94 -1.29
C PRO A 100 -1.52 12.69 -0.05
N LYS A 101 -0.24 13.08 -0.07
CA LYS A 101 0.39 13.88 0.99
C LYS A 101 1.01 15.14 0.39
N PRO A 102 1.01 16.28 1.10
CA PRO A 102 1.76 17.46 0.68
C PRO A 102 3.26 17.21 0.83
N ASP A 103 4.09 18.03 0.17
CA ASP A 103 5.54 17.80 0.12
C ASP A 103 6.25 17.87 1.47
N ASN A 104 5.67 18.59 2.43
CA ASN A 104 6.19 18.77 3.78
C ASN A 104 5.64 17.77 4.81
N ALA A 105 4.84 16.79 4.39
CA ALA A 105 4.40 15.66 5.21
C ALA A 105 5.13 14.37 4.83
N THR A 106 5.13 13.37 5.71
CA THR A 106 5.66 12.04 5.41
C THR A 106 4.78 11.37 4.35
N SER A 107 5.41 10.85 3.30
CA SER A 107 4.73 10.10 2.25
C SER A 107 4.15 8.79 2.79
N GLY A 108 2.95 8.43 2.35
CA GLY A 108 2.43 7.08 2.53
C GLY A 108 3.06 6.08 1.55
N THR A 109 2.92 4.79 1.82
CA THR A 109 3.21 3.68 0.89
C THR A 109 2.35 2.46 1.24
N LEU A 110 2.53 1.36 0.52
CA LEU A 110 1.76 0.13 0.69
C LEU A 110 1.81 -0.40 2.13
N LEU A 111 0.64 -0.79 2.65
CA LEU A 111 0.52 -1.50 3.92
C LEU A 111 1.31 -2.83 3.91
N GLY A 112 1.29 -3.53 2.78
CA GLY A 112 1.76 -4.92 2.70
C GLY A 112 0.75 -5.90 3.31
N PRO A 113 0.88 -7.21 3.01
CA PRO A 113 -0.11 -8.21 3.40
C PRO A 113 0.11 -8.74 4.83
N PHE A 114 1.22 -8.40 5.48
CA PHE A 114 1.64 -9.02 6.73
C PHE A 114 1.28 -8.23 7.98
N HIS A 115 0.46 -7.17 7.91
CA HIS A 115 -0.02 -6.48 9.12
C HIS A 115 -0.97 -7.38 9.91
N THR A 116 -0.87 -7.35 11.25
CA THR A 116 -1.75 -8.10 12.15
C THR A 116 -2.24 -7.21 13.29
N HIS A 117 -3.33 -7.59 13.95
CA HIS A 117 -3.96 -6.80 15.03
C HIS A 117 -3.60 -7.30 16.44
N ASP A 118 -2.66 -8.24 16.56
CA ASP A 118 -2.24 -8.86 17.81
C ASP A 118 -0.89 -8.36 18.33
N ALA A 119 -0.36 -7.28 17.74
CA ALA A 119 0.85 -6.62 18.22
C ALA A 119 0.68 -6.09 19.65
N GLU A 120 1.67 -6.33 20.51
CA GLU A 120 1.63 -5.88 21.90
C GLU A 120 1.92 -4.38 22.02
N VAL A 121 1.25 -3.72 22.96
CA VAL A 121 1.60 -2.36 23.36
C VAL A 121 2.91 -2.40 24.15
N LYS A 122 3.86 -1.56 23.77
CA LYS A 122 5.19 -1.42 24.39
C LYS A 122 5.36 -0.03 24.97
N GLU A 123 6.14 0.05 26.04
CA GLU A 123 6.65 1.31 26.57
C GLU A 123 7.82 1.81 25.71
N ASN A 124 8.07 3.12 25.76
CA ASN A 124 9.17 3.72 25.02
C ASN A 124 10.52 3.14 25.49
N GLY A 125 11.33 2.66 24.54
CA GLY A 125 12.64 2.05 24.77
C GLY A 125 12.61 0.53 25.02
N GLU A 126 11.43 -0.10 25.02
CA GLU A 126 11.31 -1.57 25.02
C GLU A 126 11.65 -2.17 23.65
N THR A 127 11.68 -3.51 23.57
CA THR A 127 11.95 -4.26 22.34
C THR A 127 10.68 -4.91 21.79
N ILE A 128 10.54 -4.87 20.46
CA ILE A 128 9.54 -5.67 19.73
C ILE A 128 10.10 -7.00 19.23
N VAL A 129 11.39 -7.27 19.47
CA VAL A 129 12.13 -8.39 18.85
C VAL A 129 12.57 -9.39 19.92
N SER A 130 12.24 -10.66 19.70
CA SER A 130 12.75 -11.78 20.48
C SER A 130 14.26 -12.04 20.25
N GLU A 131 14.91 -12.72 21.19
CA GLU A 131 16.35 -12.95 21.14
C GLU A 131 16.76 -13.75 19.88
N GLY A 132 17.87 -13.35 19.24
CA GLY A 132 18.43 -14.05 18.08
C GLY A 132 17.74 -13.79 16.73
N LYS A 133 16.72 -12.93 16.69
CA LYS A 133 15.97 -12.60 15.46
C LYS A 133 16.61 -11.53 14.57
N GLY A 134 17.71 -10.91 15.00
CA GLY A 134 18.51 -10.03 14.15
C GLY A 134 19.45 -9.14 14.92
N GLU A 135 20.19 -8.31 14.18
CA GLU A 135 21.10 -7.33 14.77
C GLU A 135 20.30 -6.23 15.49
N PRO A 136 20.59 -5.88 16.76
CA PRO A 136 19.81 -4.89 17.49
C PRO A 136 19.82 -3.51 16.81
N LEU A 137 18.64 -2.88 16.78
CA LEU A 137 18.40 -1.56 16.21
C LEU A 137 17.61 -0.71 17.21
N LEU A 138 18.10 0.49 17.52
CA LEU A 138 17.31 1.52 18.21
C LEU A 138 16.68 2.45 17.17
N ILE A 139 15.36 2.63 17.23
CA ILE A 139 14.62 3.60 16.43
C ILE A 139 14.13 4.71 17.36
N GLU A 140 14.50 5.95 17.08
CA GLU A 140 14.00 7.13 17.76
C GLU A 140 13.50 8.17 16.76
N GLY A 141 12.62 9.05 17.22
CA GLY A 141 12.14 10.16 16.42
C GLY A 141 11.08 10.98 17.12
N LYS A 142 10.50 11.91 16.36
CA LYS A 142 9.35 12.73 16.77
C LYS A 142 8.22 12.65 15.77
N LEU A 143 7.00 12.62 16.28
CA LEU A 143 5.80 12.86 15.51
C LEU A 143 5.36 14.32 15.65
N THR A 144 5.22 15.00 14.52
CA THR A 144 4.74 16.38 14.44
C THR A 144 3.66 16.55 13.39
N ASP A 145 2.91 17.64 13.46
CA ASP A 145 2.14 18.12 12.31
C ASP A 145 3.05 18.84 11.29
N THR A 146 2.48 19.27 10.16
CA THR A 146 3.21 19.99 9.12
C THR A 146 3.71 21.38 9.52
N LYS A 147 3.27 21.89 10.69
CA LYS A 147 3.71 23.16 11.29
C LYS A 147 4.79 22.96 12.34
N GLY A 148 5.17 21.71 12.62
CA GLY A 148 6.17 21.35 13.62
C GLY A 148 5.63 21.25 15.04
N ASN A 149 4.30 21.28 15.25
CA ASN A 149 3.72 21.05 16.57
C ASN A 149 3.82 19.57 16.93
N PRO A 150 4.29 19.21 18.13
CA PRO A 150 4.37 17.82 18.56
C PRO A 150 2.98 17.21 18.72
N ILE A 151 2.83 15.95 18.29
CA ILE A 151 1.60 15.19 18.45
C ILE A 151 1.83 14.13 19.51
N SER A 152 1.22 14.33 20.68
CA SER A 152 1.33 13.42 21.82
C SER A 152 0.22 12.37 21.83
N ASP A 153 0.48 11.22 22.46
CA ASP A 153 -0.46 10.11 22.60
C ASP A 153 -1.06 9.67 21.25
N ALA A 154 -0.23 9.70 20.20
CA ALA A 154 -0.51 9.03 18.93
C ALA A 154 0.04 7.60 19.01
N THR A 155 -0.62 6.66 18.36
CA THR A 155 -0.14 5.28 18.27
C THR A 155 0.78 5.15 17.05
N ILE A 156 1.92 4.50 17.25
CA ILE A 156 2.82 4.05 16.19
C ILE A 156 2.86 2.54 16.28
N ASP A 157 2.16 1.88 15.36
CA ASP A 157 2.22 0.44 15.13
C ASP A 157 3.31 0.18 14.09
N LEU A 158 4.28 -0.67 14.41
CA LEU A 158 5.41 -0.97 13.53
C LEU A 158 5.71 -2.47 13.47
N TRP A 159 6.14 -2.92 12.30
CA TRP A 159 6.54 -4.31 12.08
C TRP A 159 7.55 -4.46 10.94
N HIS A 160 8.34 -5.53 10.98
CA HIS A 160 9.27 -5.91 9.92
C HIS A 160 9.58 -7.41 9.97
N CYS A 161 10.32 -7.91 8.97
CA CYS A 161 10.80 -9.29 8.95
C CYS A 161 12.03 -9.48 9.84
N ASP A 162 12.32 -10.73 10.21
CA ASP A 162 13.53 -11.10 10.93
C ASP A 162 14.76 -11.20 10.01
N LYS A 163 15.92 -11.54 10.58
CA LYS A 163 17.21 -11.67 9.88
C LYS A 163 17.20 -12.66 8.71
N ASP A 164 16.24 -13.58 8.68
CA ASP A 164 16.12 -14.61 7.64
C ASP A 164 15.13 -14.17 6.54
N GLY A 165 14.55 -12.96 6.66
CA GLY A 165 13.63 -12.38 5.67
C GLY A 165 12.19 -12.86 5.81
N PHE A 166 11.81 -13.42 6.96
CA PHE A 166 10.45 -13.89 7.22
C PHE A 166 9.72 -12.98 8.22
N TYR A 167 8.45 -12.72 7.96
CA TYR A 167 7.54 -12.22 8.99
C TYR A 167 7.14 -13.38 9.91
N ASP A 168 6.93 -13.09 11.19
CA ASP A 168 6.43 -14.04 12.19
C ASP A 168 5.22 -14.88 11.69
N THR A 169 4.29 -14.26 10.96
CA THR A 169 3.09 -14.89 10.36
C THR A 169 3.38 -15.96 9.32
N GLN A 170 4.62 -16.08 8.85
CA GLN A 170 5.02 -17.09 7.88
C GLN A 170 5.54 -18.37 8.55
N TYR A 171 5.73 -18.36 9.87
CA TYR A 171 6.12 -19.54 10.63
C TYR A 171 4.88 -20.33 11.09
N GLU A 172 4.87 -21.64 10.82
CA GLU A 172 3.76 -22.54 11.20
C GLU A 172 3.59 -22.65 12.72
N ASP A 173 4.67 -22.49 13.48
CA ASP A 173 4.76 -22.56 14.93
C ASP A 173 4.59 -21.19 15.62
N ARG A 174 4.07 -20.18 14.92
CA ARG A 174 3.80 -18.86 15.52
C ARG A 174 2.82 -18.95 16.68
N GLU A 175 3.31 -18.71 17.90
CA GLU A 175 2.47 -18.66 19.11
C GLU A 175 1.95 -17.24 19.43
N LYS A 176 2.75 -16.22 19.14
CA LYS A 176 2.46 -14.81 19.44
C LYS A 176 3.11 -13.89 18.41
N ALA A 177 2.71 -12.62 18.42
CA ALA A 177 3.38 -11.59 17.63
C ALA A 177 4.85 -11.43 18.02
N ASP A 178 5.72 -11.34 17.02
CA ASP A 178 7.15 -11.06 17.17
C ASP A 178 7.62 -10.14 16.04
N LEU A 179 8.59 -9.27 16.33
CA LEU A 179 9.01 -8.15 15.46
C LEU A 179 7.86 -7.20 15.10
N ARG A 180 6.90 -7.05 16.04
CA ARG A 180 5.73 -6.17 15.95
C ARG A 180 5.49 -5.48 17.29
N GLY A 181 5.07 -4.22 17.27
CA GLY A 181 4.65 -3.56 18.49
C GLY A 181 3.87 -2.28 18.24
N ILE A 182 3.25 -1.79 19.31
CA ILE A 182 2.52 -0.53 19.31
C ILE A 182 3.10 0.34 20.41
N ILE A 183 3.62 1.51 20.07
CA ILE A 183 4.08 2.51 21.05
C ILE A 183 3.22 3.76 20.99
N LYS A 184 3.30 4.57 22.04
CA LYS A 184 2.67 5.89 22.10
C LYS A 184 3.69 7.01 22.14
N THR A 185 3.42 8.07 21.40
CA THR A 185 4.27 9.27 21.42
C THR A 185 4.15 10.02 22.75
N GLY A 186 5.29 10.50 23.25
CA GLY A 186 5.39 11.32 24.44
C GLY A 186 4.78 12.71 24.29
N LYS A 187 4.78 13.50 25.37
CA LYS A 187 4.21 14.86 25.39
C LYS A 187 4.83 15.81 24.36
N ASP A 188 6.11 15.61 24.05
CA ASP A 188 6.86 16.37 23.04
C ASP A 188 6.88 15.69 21.66
N GLY A 189 6.02 14.69 21.46
CA GLY A 189 5.94 13.91 20.22
C GLY A 189 7.02 12.84 20.09
N SER A 190 7.94 12.71 21.05
CA SER A 190 9.03 11.72 20.98
C SER A 190 8.53 10.29 21.05
N PHE A 191 9.24 9.38 20.39
CA PHE A 191 9.07 7.95 20.54
C PHE A 191 10.42 7.24 20.44
N ALA A 192 10.52 6.08 21.09
CA ALA A 192 11.70 5.21 21.06
C ALA A 192 11.29 3.75 21.12
N ILE A 193 11.87 2.90 20.29
CA ILE A 193 11.63 1.45 20.31
C ILE A 193 12.85 0.70 19.79
N LYS A 194 13.12 -0.47 20.36
CA LYS A 194 14.16 -1.39 19.88
C LYS A 194 13.54 -2.40 18.93
N ALA A 195 14.17 -2.53 17.80
CA ALA A 195 13.86 -3.41 16.69
C ALA A 195 15.11 -4.25 16.36
N SER A 196 15.10 -4.93 15.22
CA SER A 196 16.33 -5.42 14.60
C SER A 196 16.52 -4.78 13.24
N LYS A 197 17.78 -4.71 12.80
CA LYS A 197 18.12 -4.23 11.46
C LYS A 197 17.35 -5.09 10.43
N PRO A 198 16.50 -4.47 9.59
CA PRO A 198 15.79 -5.21 8.55
C PRO A 198 16.76 -5.74 7.50
N VAL A 199 16.30 -6.78 6.79
CA VAL A 199 17.02 -7.37 5.66
C VAL A 199 16.11 -7.37 4.42
N PRO A 200 16.67 -7.39 3.20
CA PRO A 200 15.86 -7.58 2.01
C PRO A 200 15.25 -8.99 2.01
N TYR A 201 14.05 -9.12 1.44
CA TYR A 201 13.36 -10.40 1.37
C TYR A 201 12.57 -10.56 0.06
N PRO A 202 12.34 -11.79 -0.43
CA PRO A 202 11.52 -12.04 -1.60
C PRO A 202 10.03 -12.07 -1.27
N ILE A 203 9.20 -11.45 -2.10
CA ILE A 203 7.76 -11.75 -2.11
C ILE A 203 7.53 -13.25 -2.39
N PRO A 204 6.39 -13.83 -1.95
CA PRO A 204 6.03 -15.20 -2.34
C PRO A 204 6.14 -15.39 -3.85
N SER A 205 6.95 -16.35 -4.28
CA SER A 205 7.29 -16.58 -5.69
C SER A 205 7.08 -18.02 -6.15
N ASP A 206 6.40 -18.82 -5.33
CA ASP A 206 5.92 -20.18 -5.60
C ASP A 206 4.59 -20.21 -6.38
N GLY A 207 3.91 -19.06 -6.50
CA GLY A 207 2.63 -18.90 -7.20
C GLY A 207 2.76 -18.44 -8.67
N PRO A 208 1.62 -18.27 -9.37
CA PRO A 208 1.58 -17.76 -10.74
C PRO A 208 2.27 -16.41 -10.90
N VAL A 209 2.17 -15.50 -9.92
CA VAL A 209 2.85 -14.20 -10.00
C VAL A 209 4.38 -14.38 -9.97
N GLY A 210 4.89 -15.30 -9.15
CA GLY A 210 6.31 -15.66 -9.15
C GLY A 210 6.78 -16.23 -10.50
N LYS A 211 5.97 -17.10 -11.12
CA LYS A 211 6.24 -17.61 -12.48
C LYS A 211 6.26 -16.49 -13.52
N LEU A 212 5.33 -15.54 -13.43
CA LEU A 212 5.28 -14.35 -14.30
C LEU A 212 6.57 -13.53 -14.17
N LEU A 213 6.97 -13.18 -12.94
CA LEU A 213 8.20 -12.42 -12.70
C LEU A 213 9.43 -13.13 -13.29
N LYS A 214 9.55 -14.44 -13.07
CA LYS A 214 10.62 -15.23 -13.66
C LYS A 214 10.58 -15.19 -15.19
N ARG A 215 9.39 -15.29 -15.80
CA ARG A 215 9.21 -15.26 -17.27
C ARG A 215 9.66 -13.94 -17.90
N ILE A 216 9.52 -12.84 -17.17
CA ILE A 216 9.92 -11.49 -17.60
C ILE A 216 11.26 -11.03 -17.01
N ASN A 217 12.07 -11.96 -16.47
CA ASN A 217 13.40 -11.70 -15.90
C ASN A 217 13.42 -10.66 -14.76
N ARG A 218 12.36 -10.61 -13.96
CA ARG A 218 12.29 -9.78 -12.74
C ARG A 218 12.55 -10.63 -11.49
N HIS A 219 13.31 -10.08 -10.55
CA HIS A 219 13.50 -10.72 -9.23
C HIS A 219 12.30 -10.46 -8.31
N PRO A 220 12.05 -11.32 -7.31
CA PRO A 220 10.96 -11.14 -6.34
C PRO A 220 11.35 -10.29 -5.12
N TYR A 221 12.59 -9.81 -5.02
CA TYR A 221 13.06 -9.11 -3.82
C TYR A 221 12.48 -7.71 -3.62
N ARG A 222 12.20 -7.42 -2.35
CA ARG A 222 11.97 -6.08 -1.79
C ARG A 222 13.21 -5.68 -0.97
N PRO A 223 13.59 -4.40 -0.97
CA PRO A 223 14.70 -3.91 -0.15
C PRO A 223 14.40 -4.01 1.36
N ALA A 224 15.41 -3.97 2.22
CA ALA A 224 15.24 -3.90 3.66
C ALA A 224 14.35 -2.72 4.07
N HIS A 225 13.31 -2.98 4.88
CA HIS A 225 12.36 -1.95 5.30
C HIS A 225 11.62 -2.25 6.61
N ILE A 226 11.03 -1.20 7.17
CA ILE A 226 10.17 -1.24 8.37
C ILE A 226 8.85 -0.58 8.03
N HIS A 227 7.74 -1.25 8.34
CA HIS A 227 6.40 -0.69 8.16
C HIS A 227 5.96 0.09 9.39
N PHE A 228 5.11 1.10 9.15
CA PHE A 228 4.52 1.93 10.18
C PHE A 228 3.05 2.24 9.86
N ILE A 229 2.20 2.16 10.87
CA ILE A 229 0.89 2.79 10.91
C ILE A 229 0.90 3.80 12.05
N ILE A 230 0.65 5.07 11.70
CA ILE A 230 0.57 6.16 12.67
C ILE A 230 -0.86 6.68 12.71
N GLU A 231 -1.44 6.68 13.91
CA GLU A 231 -2.83 7.08 14.13
C GLU A 231 -2.98 8.03 15.32
N LYS A 232 -3.77 9.08 15.11
CA LYS A 232 -4.25 10.00 16.13
C LYS A 232 -5.62 10.53 15.72
N PRO A 233 -6.66 10.48 16.58
CA PRO A 233 -7.96 11.07 16.24
C PRO A 233 -7.84 12.54 15.79
N GLY A 234 -8.47 12.87 14.66
CA GLY A 234 -8.40 14.18 14.01
C GLY A 234 -7.26 14.34 13.00
N TYR A 235 -6.38 13.33 12.90
CA TYR A 235 -5.31 13.25 11.93
C TYR A 235 -5.54 12.13 10.94
N ASP A 236 -5.07 12.36 9.71
CA ASP A 236 -5.06 11.38 8.64
C ASP A 236 -4.17 10.20 9.03
N LYS A 237 -4.73 9.00 9.01
CA LYS A 237 -4.00 7.76 9.25
C LYS A 237 -2.86 7.63 8.24
N LEU A 238 -1.62 7.56 8.73
CA LEU A 238 -0.44 7.37 7.88
C LEU A 238 -0.07 5.89 7.87
N ILE A 239 -0.26 5.25 6.73
CA ILE A 239 0.36 3.96 6.40
C ILE A 239 1.63 4.26 5.60
N THR A 240 2.78 3.81 6.08
CA THR A 240 4.06 4.05 5.41
C THR A 240 5.08 2.94 5.69
N ALA A 241 6.24 3.02 5.05
CA ALA A 241 7.39 2.17 5.30
C ALA A 241 8.67 2.97 5.06
N LEU A 242 9.72 2.68 5.83
CA LEU A 242 11.05 3.25 5.65
C LEU A 242 11.97 2.19 5.05
N TYR A 243 12.80 2.57 4.07
CA TYR A 243 13.65 1.66 3.29
C TYR A 243 15.13 1.99 3.50
N GLU A 244 15.99 0.97 3.62
CA GLU A 244 17.43 1.19 3.81
C GLU A 244 18.06 1.75 2.52
N LYS A 245 18.72 2.90 2.64
CA LYS A 245 19.49 3.50 1.55
C LYS A 245 20.76 2.67 1.30
N GLY A 246 20.99 2.35 0.03
CA GLY A 246 22.10 1.50 -0.41
C GLY A 246 21.77 0.00 -0.40
N ASP A 247 20.54 -0.39 -0.08
CA ASP A 247 20.09 -1.76 -0.23
C ASP A 247 20.23 -2.22 -1.71
N PRO A 248 20.67 -3.47 -1.97
CA PRO A 248 20.83 -3.98 -3.34
C PRO A 248 19.57 -3.91 -4.21
N TYR A 249 18.38 -3.83 -3.61
CA TYR A 249 17.08 -3.78 -4.28
C TYR A 249 16.37 -2.42 -4.12
N GLU A 250 17.07 -1.38 -3.63
CA GLU A 250 16.52 -0.02 -3.47
C GLU A 250 15.83 0.48 -4.75
N THR A 251 16.46 0.24 -5.90
CA THR A 251 16.01 0.76 -7.20
C THR A 251 15.24 -0.27 -8.04
N SER A 252 14.95 -1.44 -7.48
CA SER A 252 14.33 -2.55 -8.19
C SER A 252 13.27 -3.31 -7.38
N ASP A 253 12.73 -2.68 -6.33
CA ASP A 253 11.65 -3.24 -5.49
C ASP A 253 10.55 -3.90 -6.33
N ALA A 254 10.30 -5.19 -6.08
CA ALA A 254 9.37 -6.01 -6.85
C ALA A 254 7.93 -5.46 -6.85
N VAL A 255 7.56 -4.68 -5.84
CA VAL A 255 6.20 -4.12 -5.66
C VAL A 255 6.11 -2.60 -5.82
N PHE A 256 7.19 -1.95 -6.29
CA PHE A 256 7.25 -0.50 -6.53
C PHE A 256 6.94 0.38 -5.29
N GLY A 257 7.20 -0.11 -4.07
CA GLY A 257 6.87 0.60 -2.83
C GLY A 257 7.86 1.70 -2.43
N VAL A 258 9.10 1.63 -2.93
CA VAL A 258 10.17 2.58 -2.57
C VAL A 258 9.86 3.99 -3.06
N LYS A 259 9.99 4.97 -2.14
CA LYS A 259 9.96 6.40 -2.44
C LYS A 259 11.22 7.03 -1.85
N SER A 260 11.91 7.89 -2.61
CA SER A 260 13.19 8.48 -2.17
C SER A 260 13.11 9.26 -0.85
N LYS A 261 11.96 9.87 -0.55
CA LYS A 261 11.68 10.56 0.73
C LYS A 261 11.55 9.61 1.94
N LEU A 262 11.51 8.30 1.72
CA LEU A 262 11.38 7.26 2.74
C LEU A 262 12.67 6.43 2.90
N LEU A 263 13.77 6.87 2.28
CA LEU A 263 15.07 6.22 2.42
C LEU A 263 15.77 6.68 3.70
N TYR A 264 16.12 5.74 4.57
CA TYR A 264 16.88 5.99 5.79
C TYR A 264 18.34 5.53 5.68
N THR A 265 19.20 6.08 6.53
CA THR A 265 20.56 5.59 6.74
C THR A 265 20.73 5.23 8.20
N LEU A 266 21.46 4.15 8.48
CA LEU A 266 21.76 3.75 9.85
C LEU A 266 23.04 4.40 10.37
N GLY A 267 22.96 4.91 11.59
CA GLY A 267 24.12 5.24 12.41
C GLY A 267 24.41 4.13 13.41
N LYS A 268 25.23 4.48 14.42
CA LYS A 268 25.49 3.66 15.59
C LYS A 268 24.89 4.31 16.84
N VAL A 269 24.46 3.49 17.80
CA VAL A 269 23.82 3.95 19.04
C VAL A 269 24.74 4.90 19.82
N GLY A 270 26.03 4.60 19.88
CA GLY A 270 27.02 5.41 20.60
C GLY A 270 26.86 5.34 22.13
N MET A 271 27.80 5.94 22.86
CA MET A 271 27.96 5.73 24.31
C MET A 271 26.84 6.28 25.20
N GLU A 272 26.15 7.33 24.76
CA GLU A 272 25.09 7.96 25.55
C GLU A 272 23.83 7.09 25.51
N LYS A 273 23.35 6.80 24.31
CA LYS A 273 22.14 6.00 24.09
C LYS A 273 22.35 4.54 24.48
N SER A 274 23.56 4.00 24.36
CA SER A 274 23.86 2.63 24.79
C SER A 274 23.60 2.44 26.29
N LYS A 275 23.97 3.42 27.11
CA LYS A 275 23.67 3.44 28.54
C LYS A 275 22.18 3.66 28.81
N GLN A 276 21.56 4.61 28.10
CA GLN A 276 20.14 4.94 28.28
C GLN A 276 19.23 3.75 27.97
N TYR A 277 19.51 3.03 26.89
CA TYR A 277 18.68 1.94 26.39
C TYR A 277 19.23 0.54 26.71
N ASN A 278 20.33 0.42 27.46
CA ASN A 278 20.99 -0.86 27.74
C ASN A 278 21.28 -1.67 26.47
N MET A 279 22.03 -1.06 25.56
CA MET A 279 22.44 -1.60 24.26
C MET A 279 23.97 -1.51 24.12
N SER A 280 24.53 -2.11 23.07
CA SER A 280 25.93 -1.89 22.69
C SER A 280 26.08 -0.53 21.99
N PRO A 281 27.18 0.22 22.21
CA PRO A 281 27.49 1.42 21.42
C PRO A 281 27.57 1.15 19.91
N ASP A 282 27.87 -0.09 19.52
CA ASP A 282 28.02 -0.52 18.11
C ASP A 282 26.73 -1.09 17.50
N ASP A 283 25.64 -1.16 18.27
CA ASP A 283 24.32 -1.50 17.74
C ASP A 283 23.84 -0.42 16.76
N TRP A 284 22.88 -0.80 15.91
CA TRP A 284 22.37 0.09 14.87
C TRP A 284 21.45 1.17 15.44
N TYR A 285 21.47 2.35 14.85
CA TYR A 285 20.62 3.47 15.24
C TYR A 285 19.94 4.11 14.03
N LEU A 286 18.62 4.28 14.13
CA LEU A 286 17.77 4.98 13.18
C LEU A 286 17.11 6.17 13.88
N ASN A 287 17.44 7.38 13.43
CA ASN A 287 16.73 8.59 13.85
C ASN A 287 15.81 9.05 12.71
N TRP A 288 14.50 9.06 12.95
CA TRP A 288 13.52 9.40 11.91
C TRP A 288 12.28 10.12 12.45
N ASP A 289 12.04 11.33 11.95
CA ASP A 289 10.86 12.11 12.31
C ASP A 289 9.70 11.89 11.32
N PHE A 290 8.49 11.80 11.86
CA PHE A 290 7.26 11.69 11.09
C PHE A 290 6.47 13.01 11.13
N LYS A 291 5.89 13.37 9.98
CA LYS A 291 5.01 14.52 9.82
C LYS A 291 3.68 14.07 9.23
N ILE A 292 2.60 14.27 9.97
CA ILE A 292 1.24 13.92 9.53
C ILE A 292 0.37 15.16 9.36
N ILE A 293 -0.72 15.01 8.62
CA ILE A 293 -1.71 16.06 8.34
C ILE A 293 -3.02 15.74 9.04
N THR A 294 -3.87 16.75 9.21
CA THR A 294 -5.23 16.56 9.71
C THR A 294 -6.11 15.83 8.70
N ASP A 295 -7.19 15.18 9.17
CA ASP A 295 -8.21 14.59 8.29
C ASP A 295 -8.79 15.60 7.30
N LYS A 296 -8.91 16.86 7.74
CA LYS A 296 -9.43 17.95 6.92
C LYS A 296 -8.47 18.27 5.76
N GLU A 297 -7.18 18.44 6.05
CA GLU A 297 -6.16 18.70 5.03
C GLU A 297 -6.06 17.54 4.02
N SER A 298 -6.18 16.29 4.48
CA SER A 298 -6.19 15.10 3.62
C SER A 298 -7.37 15.13 2.64
N ARG A 299 -8.60 15.35 3.14
CA ARG A 299 -9.81 15.43 2.29
C ARG A 299 -9.75 16.59 1.29
N GLU A 300 -9.28 17.76 1.72
CA GLU A 300 -9.09 18.92 0.84
C GLU A 300 -8.07 18.61 -0.26
N LEU A 301 -6.96 17.94 0.06
CA LEU A 301 -5.95 17.57 -0.92
C LEU A 301 -6.45 16.54 -1.93
N VAL A 302 -7.19 15.51 -1.48
CA VAL A 302 -7.83 14.53 -2.37
C VAL A 302 -8.78 15.25 -3.32
N TYR A 303 -9.64 16.13 -2.81
CA TYR A 303 -10.58 16.89 -3.61
C TYR A 303 -9.86 17.74 -4.67
N GLU A 304 -8.84 18.51 -4.29
CA GLU A 304 -8.09 19.36 -5.22
C GLU A 304 -7.33 18.55 -6.28
N LYS A 305 -6.74 17.42 -5.92
CA LYS A 305 -6.08 16.53 -6.89
C LYS A 305 -7.08 15.94 -7.88
N ASN A 306 -8.23 15.47 -7.41
CA ASN A 306 -9.27 14.91 -8.28
C ASN A 306 -9.89 15.98 -9.18
N LYS A 307 -10.09 17.20 -8.66
CA LYS A 307 -10.55 18.36 -9.43
C LYS A 307 -9.56 18.70 -10.56
N LYS A 308 -8.27 18.70 -10.25
CA LYS A 308 -7.22 18.89 -11.26
C LYS A 308 -7.21 17.75 -12.28
N ALA A 309 -7.43 16.50 -11.86
CA ALA A 309 -7.41 15.33 -12.73
C ALA A 309 -8.55 15.33 -13.77
N ILE A 310 -9.77 15.74 -13.38
CA ILE A 310 -10.89 15.86 -14.33
C ILE A 310 -10.79 17.10 -15.23
N GLY A 311 -10.05 18.12 -14.80
CA GLY A 311 -9.78 19.33 -15.58
C GLY A 311 -11.06 20.07 -15.99
N LEU A 312 -11.17 20.39 -17.28
CA LEU A 312 -12.33 21.05 -17.87
C LEU A 312 -13.31 20.06 -18.54
N ASN A 313 -13.22 18.76 -18.24
CA ASN A 313 -14.14 17.78 -18.82
C ASN A 313 -15.56 18.04 -18.27
N SER A 314 -16.40 18.68 -19.09
CA SER A 314 -17.78 19.06 -18.73
C SER A 314 -18.67 17.86 -18.42
N ASN A 315 -18.29 16.65 -18.84
CA ASN A 315 -19.05 15.44 -18.60
C ASN A 315 -18.78 14.83 -17.22
N LEU A 316 -17.83 15.39 -16.45
CA LEU A 316 -17.45 14.87 -15.14
C LEU A 316 -17.69 15.92 -14.04
N VAL A 317 -18.16 15.44 -12.90
CA VAL A 317 -18.29 16.21 -11.66
C VAL A 317 -17.62 15.46 -10.50
N LEU A 318 -17.30 16.17 -9.42
CA LEU A 318 -16.90 15.53 -8.18
C LEU A 318 -18.13 15.33 -7.29
N ASN A 319 -18.32 14.11 -6.82
CA ASN A 319 -19.40 13.79 -5.89
C ASN A 319 -19.08 14.26 -4.46
N LYS A 320 -19.99 13.98 -3.52
CA LYS A 320 -19.85 14.38 -2.11
C LYS A 320 -18.57 13.88 -1.41
N ASN A 321 -17.94 12.82 -1.94
CA ASN A 321 -16.68 12.28 -1.43
C ASN A 321 -15.46 12.81 -2.19
N GLY A 322 -15.63 13.80 -3.07
CA GLY A 322 -14.57 14.34 -3.90
C GLY A 322 -14.08 13.41 -5.01
N LEU A 323 -14.87 12.39 -5.38
CA LEU A 323 -14.51 11.43 -6.43
C LEU A 323 -15.20 11.78 -7.75
N PRO A 324 -14.52 11.60 -8.90
CA PRO A 324 -15.12 11.80 -10.22
C PRO A 324 -16.32 10.90 -10.48
N GLU A 325 -17.39 11.43 -11.05
CA GLU A 325 -18.48 10.68 -11.63
C GLU A 325 -19.06 11.43 -12.83
N MET A 326 -19.89 10.77 -13.63
CA MET A 326 -20.56 11.43 -14.74
C MET A 326 -21.47 12.55 -14.23
N ALA A 327 -21.41 13.70 -14.89
CA ALA A 327 -22.39 14.76 -14.69
C ALA A 327 -23.81 14.20 -14.92
N PRO A 328 -24.81 14.62 -14.13
CA PRO A 328 -26.20 14.32 -14.44
C PRO A 328 -26.50 14.79 -15.87
N LEU A 329 -27.16 13.95 -16.65
CA LEU A 329 -27.82 14.40 -17.88
C LEU A 329 -28.92 15.38 -17.46
N ASP A 330 -28.94 16.55 -18.07
CA ASP A 330 -29.90 17.63 -17.84
C ASP A 330 -31.33 17.26 -18.26
#